data_AF-A0A1X1B9I6-F1
#
_entry.id   AF-A0A1X1B9I6-F1
#
_cell.length_a   1.000
_cell.length_b   1.000
_cell.length_c   1.000
_cell.angle_alpha   90.00
_cell.angle_beta   90.00
_cell.angle_gamma   90.00
#
_symmetry.space_group_name_H-M   'P 1'
#
loop_
_entity.id
_entity.type
_entity.pdbx_description
1 polymer ?
#
loop_
_entity_poly.entity_id
_entity_poly.type
_entity_poly.pdbx_seq_one_letter_code
_entity_poly.pdbx_strand_id
1 'polypeptide(L)'
;MAGRGVATTGSSDPAGELCSTSAMNADELLRSVQRDHQRRQLAHIIERLRVRHPAMGIADIDEIVQAIYCRFAQARVRDYVPLLVERAAQEHIVKAKHDFTSAAVPCGAVTTELLVSEPGESAETESGPLQLAEPWIR
;
A
#
# COMPACT_ATOMS: atom_id res chain seq x y z
N MET A 1 -69.16 33.05 54.46
CA MET A 1 -68.36 33.97 53.62
C MET A 1 -66.94 33.41 53.56
N ALA A 2 -66.65 32.61 52.53
CA ALA A 2 -65.38 31.89 52.41
C ALA A 2 -64.36 32.75 51.66
N GLY A 3 -63.18 32.92 52.26
CA GLY A 3 -62.04 33.60 51.67
C GLY A 3 -61.03 32.64 51.05
N ARG A 4 -59.95 33.27 50.56
CA ARG A 4 -58.67 32.75 50.05
C ARG A 4 -58.61 32.58 48.53
N GLY A 5 -58.16 33.64 47.86
CA GLY A 5 -57.55 33.55 46.55
C GLY A 5 -56.16 32.94 46.65
N VAL A 6 -55.89 31.94 45.81
CA VAL A 6 -54.58 31.33 45.63
C VAL A 6 -53.90 32.00 44.44
N ALA A 7 -52.71 32.54 44.67
CA ALA A 7 -51.81 32.96 43.62
C ALA A 7 -50.54 32.14 43.79
N THR A 8 -50.30 31.19 42.87
CA THR A 8 -48.96 30.64 42.63
C THR A 8 -48.77 30.52 41.14
N THR A 9 -47.82 31.32 40.68
CA THR A 9 -47.36 31.56 39.32
C THR A 9 -47.00 30.28 38.58
N GLY A 10 -47.47 30.15 37.33
CA GLY A 10 -46.95 29.19 36.37
C GLY A 10 -45.50 29.51 36.04
N SER A 11 -44.58 28.68 36.50
CA SER A 11 -43.20 28.62 36.03
C SER A 11 -43.12 27.57 34.94
N SER A 12 -43.64 27.90 33.76
CA SER A 12 -43.30 27.20 32.52
C SER A 12 -42.11 27.93 31.92
N ASP A 13 -40.91 27.47 32.26
CA ASP A 13 -39.68 27.91 31.63
C ASP A 13 -39.20 26.78 30.70
N PRO A 14 -39.53 26.82 29.39
CA PRO A 14 -38.80 26.08 28.38
C PRO A 14 -37.90 27.06 27.63
N ALA A 15 -37.06 27.82 28.32
CA ALA A 15 -36.00 28.58 27.66
C ALA A 15 -34.86 27.63 27.29
N GLY A 16 -35.05 26.95 26.17
CA GLY A 16 -34.00 26.61 25.21
C GLY A 16 -32.81 25.82 25.76
N GLU A 17 -32.95 24.49 25.79
CA GLU A 17 -31.86 23.61 25.34
C GLU A 17 -31.57 23.91 23.85
N LEU A 18 -30.97 25.07 23.58
CA LEU A 18 -30.40 25.35 22.27
C LEU A 18 -29.04 24.68 22.25
N CYS A 19 -29.08 23.45 21.72
CA CYS A 19 -28.06 22.81 20.91
C CYS A 19 -26.63 23.21 21.31
N SER A 20 -25.99 22.33 22.09
CA SER A 20 -24.53 22.23 22.17
C SER A 20 -24.01 21.93 20.76
N THR A 21 -24.02 22.97 19.92
CA THR A 21 -23.32 23.01 18.65
C THR A 21 -21.88 23.08 19.10
N SER A 22 -21.30 21.90 19.30
CA SER A 22 -19.88 21.76 19.58
C SER A 22 -19.17 22.46 18.43
N ALA A 23 -18.76 23.70 18.67
CA ALA A 23 -17.96 24.44 17.74
C ALA A 23 -16.64 23.67 17.67
N MET A 24 -16.52 22.81 16.67
CA MET A 24 -15.27 22.09 16.39
C MET A 24 -14.16 23.14 16.43
N ASN A 25 -13.17 22.92 17.29
CA ASN A 25 -12.05 23.82 17.42
C ASN A 25 -11.34 23.94 16.06
N ALA A 26 -10.81 25.13 15.76
CA ALA A 26 -10.12 25.37 14.49
C ALA A 26 -8.99 24.35 14.21
N ASP A 27 -8.33 23.85 15.27
CA ASP A 27 -7.33 22.78 15.19
C ASP A 27 -7.94 21.41 14.78
N GLU A 28 -9.13 21.06 15.26
CA GLU A 28 -9.83 19.83 14.85
C GLU A 28 -10.32 19.91 13.40
N LEU A 29 -10.80 21.08 12.96
CA LEU A 29 -11.14 21.32 11.57
C LEU A 29 -9.92 21.15 10.65
N LEU A 30 -8.78 21.75 11.01
CA LEU A 30 -7.55 21.62 10.21
C LEU A 30 -7.08 20.16 10.10
N ARG A 31 -7.13 19.40 11.20
CA ARG A 31 -6.81 17.97 11.21
C ARG A 31 -7.78 17.14 10.37
N SER A 32 -9.07 17.49 10.37
CA SER A 32 -10.05 16.82 9.49
C SER A 32 -9.74 17.08 8.02
N VAL A 33 -9.53 18.34 7.64
CA VAL A 33 -9.20 18.75 6.27
C VAL A 33 -7.93 18.05 5.78
N GLN A 34 -6.91 17.92 6.62
CA GLN A 34 -5.68 17.21 6.28
C GLN A 34 -5.92 15.69 6.08
N ARG A 35 -6.74 15.05 6.92
CA ARG A 35 -7.15 13.65 6.71
C ARG A 35 -7.92 13.46 5.41
N ASP A 36 -8.87 14.34 5.11
CA ASP A 36 -9.65 14.25 3.87
C ASP A 36 -8.79 14.47 2.63
N HIS A 37 -7.83 15.41 2.70
CA HIS A 37 -6.84 15.60 1.65
C HIS A 37 -6.01 14.33 1.42
N GLN A 38 -5.51 13.72 2.50
CA GLN A 38 -4.74 12.47 2.42
C GLN A 38 -5.56 11.34 1.78
N ARG A 39 -6.84 11.19 2.15
CA ARG A 39 -7.73 10.18 1.55
C ARG A 39 -7.94 10.41 0.05
N ARG A 40 -8.14 11.67 -0.36
CA ARG A 40 -8.24 12.02 -1.79
C ARG A 40 -6.96 11.71 -2.56
N GLN A 41 -5.80 11.98 -1.97
CA GLN A 41 -4.52 11.67 -2.59
C GLN A 41 -4.33 10.15 -2.79
N LEU A 42 -4.70 9.33 -1.80
CA LEU A 42 -4.64 7.87 -1.94
C LEU A 42 -5.57 7.35 -3.05
N ALA A 43 -6.81 7.84 -3.10
CA ALA A 43 -7.75 7.49 -4.17
C ALA A 43 -7.19 7.85 -5.55
N HIS A 44 -6.53 9.00 -5.67
CA HIS A 44 -5.89 9.42 -6.91
C HIS A 44 -4.69 8.54 -7.30
N ILE A 45 -3.91 8.07 -6.32
CA ILE A 45 -2.80 7.14 -6.54
C ILE A 45 -3.33 5.79 -7.06
N ILE A 46 -4.38 5.25 -6.45
CA ILE A 46 -5.02 4.00 -6.89
C ILE A 46 -5.46 4.13 -8.35
N GLU A 47 -6.15 5.21 -8.70
CA GLU A 47 -6.61 5.43 -10.07
C GLU A 47 -5.44 5.51 -11.07
N ARG A 48 -4.37 6.24 -10.71
CA ARG A 48 -3.16 6.31 -11.54
C ARG A 48 -2.47 4.96 -11.70
N LEU A 49 -2.42 4.14 -10.65
CA LEU A 49 -1.85 2.80 -10.71
C LEU A 49 -2.69 1.88 -11.60
N ARG A 50 -4.02 1.97 -11.53
CA ARG A 50 -4.94 1.21 -12.39
C ARG A 50 -4.73 1.53 -13.87
N VAL A 51 -4.65 2.82 -14.21
CA VAL A 51 -4.41 3.25 -15.59
C VAL A 51 -3.03 2.80 -16.08
N ARG A 52 -2.00 2.83 -15.22
CA ARG A 52 -0.64 2.43 -15.57
C ARG A 52 -0.45 0.91 -15.67
N HIS A 53 -1.21 0.15 -14.88
CA HIS A 53 -1.08 -1.30 -14.77
C HIS A 53 -2.41 -2.01 -15.03
N PRO A 54 -2.98 -1.91 -16.25
CA PRO A 54 -4.27 -2.52 -16.57
C PRO A 54 -4.26 -4.06 -16.54
N ALA A 55 -3.07 -4.67 -16.58
CA ALA A 55 -2.89 -6.12 -16.49
C ALA A 55 -3.04 -6.67 -15.06
N MET A 56 -3.03 -5.80 -14.03
CA MET A 56 -3.22 -6.20 -12.64
C MET A 56 -4.66 -5.95 -12.22
N GLY A 57 -5.22 -6.86 -11.41
CA GLY A 57 -6.58 -6.73 -10.91
C GLY A 57 -6.76 -5.47 -10.06
N ILE A 58 -7.92 -4.83 -10.20
CA ILE A 58 -8.27 -3.62 -9.45
C ILE A 58 -8.23 -3.90 -7.94
N ALA A 59 -8.73 -5.08 -7.53
CA ALA A 59 -8.70 -5.54 -6.15
C ALA A 59 -7.26 -5.72 -5.63
N ASP A 60 -6.36 -6.28 -6.45
CA ASP A 60 -4.96 -6.48 -6.09
C ASP A 60 -4.24 -5.14 -5.89
N ILE A 61 -4.49 -4.15 -6.76
CA ILE A 61 -3.92 -2.81 -6.64
C ILE A 61 -4.40 -2.15 -5.34
N ASP A 62 -5.70 -2.24 -5.03
CA ASP A 62 -6.27 -1.67 -3.81
C ASP A 62 -5.68 -2.33 -2.55
N GLU A 63 -5.57 -3.66 -2.54
CA GLU A 63 -4.99 -4.43 -1.44
C GLU A 63 -3.51 -4.07 -1.23
N ILE A 64 -2.71 -3.96 -2.30
CA ILE A 64 -1.30 -3.56 -2.22
C ILE A 64 -1.17 -2.15 -1.65
N VAL A 65 -1.95 -1.19 -2.16
CA VAL A 65 -1.91 0.20 -1.70
C VAL A 65 -2.32 0.27 -0.22
N GLN A 66 -3.37 -0.44 0.17
CA GLN A 66 -3.84 -0.48 1.55
C GLN A 66 -2.83 -1.13 2.49
N ALA A 67 -2.23 -2.26 2.10
CA ALA A 67 -1.21 -2.95 2.88
C ALA A 67 0.03 -2.07 3.10
N ILE A 68 0.49 -1.36 2.07
CA ILE A 68 1.61 -0.42 2.15
C ILE A 68 1.23 0.80 3.01
N TYR A 69 0.04 1.35 2.83
CA TYR A 69 -0.45 2.48 3.62
C TYR A 69 -0.50 2.14 5.13
N CYS A 70 -0.94 0.92 5.48
CA CYS A 70 -0.92 0.43 6.85
C CYS A 70 0.48 0.39 7.47
N ARG A 71 1.55 0.14 6.68
CA ARG A 71 2.94 0.20 7.18
C ARG A 71 3.33 1.60 7.65
N PHE A 72 2.70 2.63 7.10
CA PHE A 72 2.90 4.03 7.47
C PHE A 72 1.88 4.55 8.49
N ALA A 73 1.02 3.69 9.06
CA ALA A 73 -0.01 4.10 10.01
C ALA A 73 0.57 4.78 11.28
N GLN A 74 1.82 4.48 11.65
CA GLN A 74 2.49 5.08 12.80
C GLN A 74 3.45 6.22 12.43
N ALA A 75 3.51 6.63 11.15
CA ALA A 75 4.40 7.69 10.70
C ALA A 75 4.02 9.04 11.34
N ARG A 76 5.02 9.70 11.93
CA ARG A 76 4.87 11.00 12.63
C ARG A 76 4.58 12.17 11.68
N VAL A 77 5.09 12.10 10.45
CA VAL A 77 4.83 13.07 9.38
C VAL A 77 4.05 12.37 8.28
N ARG A 78 2.82 12.80 8.03
CA ARG A 78 1.89 12.12 7.10
C ARG A 78 1.80 12.77 5.72
N ASP A 79 2.38 13.94 5.54
CA ASP A 79 2.31 14.70 4.28
C ASP A 79 3.02 13.99 3.12
N TYR A 80 4.01 13.15 3.43
CA TYR A 80 4.76 12.38 2.44
C TYR A 80 4.27 10.94 2.27
N VAL A 81 3.36 10.47 3.12
CA VAL A 81 2.85 9.08 3.07
C VAL A 81 2.26 8.74 1.69
N PRO A 82 1.44 9.60 1.05
CA PRO A 82 0.92 9.30 -0.28
C PRO A 82 2.02 9.03 -1.32
N LEU A 83 3.08 9.84 -1.33
CA LEU A 83 4.21 9.67 -2.28
C LEU A 83 4.98 8.37 -2.02
N LEU A 84 5.21 8.05 -0.75
CA LEU A 84 5.89 6.81 -0.35
C LEU A 84 5.06 5.58 -0.71
N VAL A 85 3.74 5.64 -0.50
CA VAL A 85 2.81 4.57 -0.86
C VAL A 85 2.81 4.36 -2.37
N GLU A 86 2.72 5.43 -3.16
CA GLU A 86 2.75 5.34 -4.63
C GLU A 86 4.05 4.66 -5.11
N ARG A 87 5.20 5.11 -4.62
CA ARG A 87 6.49 4.56 -5.03
C ARG A 87 6.63 3.09 -4.65
N ALA A 88 6.32 2.75 -3.40
CA ALA A 88 6.41 1.37 -2.93
C ALA A 88 5.43 0.45 -3.66
N ALA A 89 4.24 0.94 -4.02
CA ALA A 89 3.28 0.18 -4.81
C ALA A 89 3.82 -0.09 -6.23
N GLN A 90 4.40 0.92 -6.89
CA GLN A 90 5.04 0.73 -8.20
C GLN A 90 6.16 -0.32 -8.16
N GLU A 91 7.04 -0.24 -7.17
CA GLU A 91 8.14 -1.19 -6.98
C GLU A 91 7.60 -2.62 -6.74
N HIS A 92 6.56 -2.76 -5.91
CA HIS A 92 5.92 -4.05 -5.63
C HIS A 92 5.27 -4.66 -6.88
N ILE A 93 4.55 -3.86 -7.67
CA ILE A 93 3.88 -4.30 -8.89
C ILE A 93 4.91 -4.72 -9.94
N VAL A 94 5.97 -3.94 -10.13
CA VAL A 94 7.05 -4.28 -11.05
C VAL A 94 7.72 -5.58 -10.64
N LYS A 95 8.06 -5.73 -9.35
CA LYS A 95 8.65 -6.96 -8.82
C LYS A 95 7.74 -8.18 -9.04
N ALA A 96 6.46 -8.09 -8.67
CA ALA A 96 5.50 -9.17 -8.88
C ALA A 96 5.36 -9.56 -10.37
N LYS A 97 5.48 -8.59 -11.28
CA LYS A 97 5.50 -8.86 -12.73
C LYS A 97 6.77 -9.62 -13.15
N HIS A 98 7.92 -9.28 -12.57
CA HIS A 98 9.18 -9.99 -12.82
C HIS A 98 9.17 -11.40 -12.21
N ASP A 99 8.54 -11.61 -11.05
CA ASP A 99 8.39 -12.94 -10.45
C ASP A 99 7.54 -13.87 -11.36
N PHE A 100 6.53 -13.33 -12.05
CA PHE A 100 5.74 -14.08 -13.05
C PHE A 100 6.46 -14.29 -14.39
N THR A 101 7.30 -13.34 -14.80
CA THR A 101 8.04 -13.41 -16.08
C THR A 101 9.31 -14.26 -15.97
N SER A 102 9.90 -14.36 -14.77
CA SER A 102 11.09 -15.17 -14.51
C SER A 102 10.77 -16.66 -14.31
N ALA A 103 9.50 -17.04 -14.21
CA ALA A 103 9.05 -18.44 -14.20
C ALA A 103 8.75 -18.99 -15.61
N ALA A 104 9.11 -18.27 -16.68
CA ALA A 104 9.15 -18.81 -18.05
C ALA A 104 10.50 -19.52 -18.34
N VAL A 105 11.01 -20.27 -17.36
CA VAL A 105 11.63 -21.58 -17.59
C VAL A 105 11.09 -22.51 -16.49
N PRO A 106 9.97 -23.21 -16.69
CA PRO A 106 9.89 -24.54 -16.13
C PRO A 106 11.01 -25.34 -16.80
N CYS A 107 11.95 -25.78 -15.97
CA CYS A 107 12.82 -26.90 -16.26
C CYS A 107 11.92 -28.08 -16.67
N GLY A 108 11.70 -28.21 -17.97
CA GLY A 108 11.09 -29.35 -18.64
C GLY A 108 12.14 -29.90 -19.60
N ALA A 109 13.17 -30.51 -19.02
CA ALA A 109 13.93 -31.50 -19.74
C ALA A 109 12.95 -32.58 -20.21
N VAL A 110 12.71 -32.66 -21.52
CA VAL A 110 12.38 -33.93 -22.16
C VAL A 110 13.38 -34.13 -23.29
N THR A 111 14.59 -34.53 -22.90
CA THR A 111 15.51 -35.22 -23.79
C THR A 111 14.95 -36.61 -24.03
N THR A 112 14.15 -36.76 -25.09
CA THR A 112 13.95 -38.07 -25.70
C THR A 112 14.89 -38.18 -26.89
N GLU A 113 16.18 -38.32 -26.59
CA GLU A 113 17.12 -38.96 -27.51
C GLU A 113 17.40 -40.34 -26.92
N LEU A 114 16.85 -41.33 -27.61
CA LEU A 114 17.11 -42.76 -27.45
C LEU A 114 18.45 -43.06 -28.16
N LEU A 115 19.22 -44.00 -27.60
CA LEU A 115 20.48 -44.61 -28.13
C LEU A 115 21.75 -43.75 -27.92
N VAL A 116 22.89 -44.25 -27.43
CA VAL A 116 23.44 -45.62 -27.39
C VAL A 116 24.63 -45.69 -26.40
N SER A 117 24.73 -46.82 -25.70
CA SER A 117 25.90 -47.50 -25.11
C SER A 117 27.11 -46.71 -24.56
N GLU A 118 27.44 -46.99 -23.29
CA GLU A 118 28.82 -46.99 -22.79
C GLU A 118 29.70 -47.97 -23.61
N PRO A 119 30.99 -47.66 -23.88
CA PRO A 119 32.02 -47.91 -22.86
C PRO A 119 33.22 -46.93 -22.84
N GLY A 120 33.83 -46.88 -21.65
CA GLY A 120 35.21 -46.52 -21.27
C GLY A 120 36.16 -45.79 -22.21
N GLU A 121 36.87 -44.80 -21.67
CA GLU A 121 38.32 -44.69 -21.85
C GLU A 121 38.91 -43.81 -20.73
N SER A 122 39.96 -44.32 -20.12
CA SER A 122 40.87 -43.67 -19.18
C SER A 122 41.60 -42.47 -19.81
N ALA A 123 41.84 -41.40 -19.05
CA ALA A 123 43.16 -40.78 -18.84
C ALA A 123 43.00 -39.30 -18.41
N GLU A 124 43.43 -38.92 -17.21
CA GLU A 124 44.75 -38.35 -16.85
C GLU A 124 45.06 -36.98 -17.50
N THR A 125 45.44 -36.02 -16.65
CA THR A 125 46.31 -34.83 -16.92
C THR A 125 45.75 -33.78 -17.91
N GLU A 126 45.76 -32.48 -17.68
CA GLU A 126 46.89 -31.63 -17.27
C GLU A 126 46.42 -30.14 -17.21
N SER A 127 47.12 -29.33 -16.40
CA SER A 127 47.50 -27.92 -16.65
C SER A 127 46.54 -26.90 -17.29
N GLY A 128 46.33 -25.80 -16.56
CA GLY A 128 46.15 -24.47 -17.17
C GLY A 128 45.72 -23.37 -16.18
N PRO A 129 46.64 -22.50 -15.71
CA PRO A 129 46.37 -21.49 -14.69
C PRO A 129 46.06 -20.08 -15.24
N LEU A 130 45.33 -19.30 -14.41
CA LEU A 130 45.36 -17.84 -14.22
C LEU A 130 45.18 -16.88 -15.41
N GLN A 131 44.09 -16.11 -15.40
CA GLN A 131 44.05 -14.69 -15.79
C GLN A 131 43.05 -13.97 -14.86
N LEU A 132 43.51 -13.21 -13.85
CA LEU A 132 43.74 -11.75 -13.90
C LEU A 132 42.38 -10.99 -14.02
N ALA A 133 41.80 -10.53 -12.91
CA ALA A 133 41.93 -9.16 -12.39
C ALA A 133 41.58 -8.12 -13.49
N GLU A 134 40.55 -7.26 -13.38
CA GLU A 134 40.42 -6.20 -12.37
C GLU A 134 39.09 -5.41 -12.49
N PRO A 135 38.78 -4.56 -11.48
CA PRO A 135 37.48 -3.92 -11.26
C PRO A 135 37.38 -2.52 -11.87
N TRP A 136 36.20 -2.15 -12.39
CA TRP A 136 35.91 -0.80 -12.90
C TRP A 136 34.82 -0.13 -12.07
N ILE A 137 35.22 0.66 -11.08
CA ILE A 137 34.39 1.74 -10.52
C ILE A 137 35.23 3.01 -10.56
N ARG A 138 34.74 4.00 -11.30
CA ARG A 138 35.18 5.40 -11.23
C ARG A 138 33.95 6.29 -11.22
#